data_AF-A0A9E1T3U0-F1
#
_entry.id   AF-A0A9E1T3U0-F1
#
_cell.length_a   1.000
_cell.length_b   1.000
_cell.length_c   1.000
_cell.angle_alpha   90.00
_cell.angle_beta   90.00
_cell.angle_gamma   90.00
#
_symmetry.space_group_name_H-M   'P 1'
#
loop_
_entity.id
_entity.type
_entity.pdbx_description
1 polymer ?
#
loop_
_entity_poly.entity_id
_entity_poly.type
_entity_poly.pdbx_seq_one_letter_code
_entity_poly.pdbx_strand_id
1 'polypeptide(L)' 'MSFETAPEQALAWYAAGQGAVLATVIDTWGSAPRRAGAQLVVSGSGEMMGSVSGGCVEG' A
#
# COMPACT_ATOMS: atom_id res chain seq x y z
N MET A 1 11.82 9.50 -7.71
CA MET A 1 11.46 8.98 -6.38
C MET A 1 10.19 8.19 -6.58
N SER A 2 10.36 6.90 -6.90
CA SER A 2 9.32 6.05 -7.45
C SER A 2 8.48 5.48 -6.31
N PHE A 3 7.27 5.99 -6.14
CA PHE A 3 6.25 5.27 -5.36
C PHE A 3 5.71 4.20 -6.31
N GLU A 4 6.30 3.02 -6.26
CA GLU A 4 5.99 1.87 -7.12
C GLU A 4 4.49 1.54 -7.10
N THR A 5 3.82 1.83 -8.22
CA THR A 5 2.65 1.17 -8.84
C THR A 5 1.43 0.79 -7.99
N ALA A 6 1.34 1.11 -6.70
CA ALA A 6 0.23 0.66 -5.85
C ALA A 6 -1.16 1.11 -6.34
N PRO A 7 -1.34 2.36 -6.82
CA PRO A 7 -2.61 2.77 -7.43
C PRO A 7 -2.92 2.02 -8.74
N GLU A 8 -1.89 1.77 -9.55
CA GLU A 8 -2.03 1.06 -10.83
C GLU A 8 -2.40 -0.42 -10.58
N GLN A 9 -1.79 -1.05 -9.58
CA GLN A 9 -2.10 -2.41 -9.16
C GLN A 9 -3.51 -2.52 -8.54
N ALA A 10 -3.92 -1.53 -7.74
CA ALA A 10 -5.27 -1.46 -7.20
C ALA A 10 -6.31 -1.38 -8.33
N LEU A 11 -6.05 -0.55 -9.34
CA LEU A 11 -6.92 -0.44 -10.51
C LEU A 11 -6.97 -1.75 -11.30
N ALA A 12 -5.83 -2.42 -11.50
CA ALA A 12 -5.78 -3.70 -12.20
C ALA A 12 -6.61 -4.78 -11.48
N TRP A 13 -6.46 -4.92 -10.16
CA TRP A 13 -7.25 -5.88 -9.37
C TRP A 13 -8.74 -5.53 -9.31
N TYR A 14 -9.08 -4.24 -9.20
CA TYR A 14 -10.47 -3.80 -9.28
C TYR A 14 -11.08 -4.14 -10.65
N ALA A 15 -10.37 -3.86 -11.75
CA ALA A 15 -10.82 -4.17 -13.11
C ALA A 15 -10.96 -5.68 -13.37
N ALA A 16 -10.16 -6.50 -12.70
CA ALA A 16 -10.26 -7.95 -12.73
C ALA A 16 -11.38 -8.52 -11.84
N GLY A 17 -12.11 -7.68 -11.09
CA GLY A 17 -13.17 -8.12 -10.17
C GLY A 17 -12.66 -8.73 -8.86
N GLN A 18 -11.36 -8.68 -8.59
CA GLN A 18 -10.78 -9.17 -7.33
C GLN A 18 -11.02 -8.22 -6.15
N GLY A 19 -11.28 -6.93 -6.43
CA GLY A 19 -11.35 -5.89 -5.41
C GLY A 19 -9.97 -5.56 -4.84
N ALA A 20 -9.82 -4.34 -4.32
CA ALA A 20 -8.56 -3.88 -3.74
C ALA A 20 -8.80 -2.77 -2.70
N VAL A 21 -7.93 -2.70 -1.70
CA VAL A 21 -7.82 -1.59 -0.74
C VAL A 21 -6.48 -0.91 -0.93
N LEU A 22 -6.47 0.41 -1.02
CA LEU A 22 -5.27 1.24 -1.10
C LEU A 22 -5.13 2.06 0.17
N ALA A 23 -4.02 1.89 0.89
CA ALA A 23 -3.64 2.69 2.05
C ALA A 23 -2.52 3.65 1.68
N THR A 24 -2.61 4.89 2.15
CA THR A 24 -1.57 5.93 1.97
C THR A 24 -1.29 6.60 3.30
N VAL A 25 0.00 6.72 3.66
CA VAL A 25 0.43 7.46 4.84
C VAL A 25 0.27 8.95 4.57
N ILE A 26 -0.62 9.63 5.28
CA ILE A 26 -0.88 11.07 5.10
C ILE A 26 -0.04 11.95 6.01
N ASP A 27 0.39 11.43 7.16
CA ASP A 27 1.25 12.14 8.12
C ASP A 27 1.97 11.12 9.02
N THR A 28 3.08 11.52 9.64
CA THR A 28 3.78 10.71 10.65
C THR A 28 4.32 11.56 11.80
N TRP A 29 4.32 10.99 13.00
CA TRP A 29 4.83 11.66 14.21
C TRP A 29 5.92 10.81 14.86
N GLY A 30 6.97 11.45 15.37
CA GLY A 30 8.12 10.76 15.98
C GLY A 30 9.00 10.04 14.95
N SER A 31 9.67 8.95 15.37
CA SER A 31 10.62 8.19 14.53
C SER A 31 9.95 7.18 13.59
N ALA A 32 8.83 7.56 12.96
CA ALA A 32 8.08 6.66 12.10
C ALA A 32 8.95 6.23 10.88
N PRO A 33 9.05 4.92 10.60
CA PRO A 33 9.98 4.35 9.62
C PRO A 33 9.63 4.62 8.14
N ARG A 34 8.42 5.12 7.83
CA ARG A 34 8.02 5.55 6.48
C ARG A 34 7.62 7.02 6.48
N ARG A 35 7.91 7.70 5.37
CA ARG A 35 7.52 9.10 5.16
C ARG A 35 6.05 9.17 4.73
N ALA A 36 5.43 10.33 4.93
CA ALA A 36 4.18 10.65 4.25
C ALA A 36 4.31 10.39 2.73
N GLY A 37 3.25 9.84 2.13
CA GLY A 37 3.21 9.37 0.75
C GLY A 37 3.57 7.89 0.55
N ALA A 38 4.00 7.16 1.59
CA ALA A 38 4.15 5.71 1.48
C ALA A 38 2.79 5.03 1.25
N GLN A 39 2.75 4.04 0.35
CA GLN A 39 1.51 3.37 -0.06
C GLN A 39 1.59 1.85 0.12
N LEU A 40 0.44 1.22 0.35
CA LEU A 40 0.22 -0.22 0.43
C LEU A 40 -1.10 -0.54 -0.28
N VAL A 41 -1.12 -1.56 -1.13
CA VAL A 41 -2.34 -2.12 -1.71
C VAL A 41 -2.53 -3.55 -1.26
N VAL A 42 -3.77 -3.94 -0.97
CA VAL A 42 -4.18 -5.29 -0.58
C VAL A 42 -5.33 -5.74 -1.48
N SER A 43 -5.22 -6.91 -2.11
CA SER A 43 -6.29 -7.50 -2.93
C SER A 43 -7.37 -8.14 -2.05
N GLY A 44 -8.55 -8.44 -2.62
CA GLY A 44 -9.57 -9.23 -1.93
C GLY A 44 -9.13 -10.67 -1.55
N SER A 45 -8.07 -11.18 -2.18
CA SER A 45 -7.42 -12.47 -1.86
C SER A 45 -6.34 -12.36 -0.78
N GLY A 46 -6.03 -11.14 -0.31
CA GLY A 46 -4.97 -10.91 0.69
C GLY A 46 -3.56 -10.75 0.10
N GLU A 47 -3.42 -10.62 -1.22
CA GLU A 47 -2.14 -10.30 -1.87
C GLU A 47 -1.78 -8.84 -1.59
N MET A 48 -0.51 -8.55 -1.27
CA MET A 48 -0.08 -7.22 -0.84
C MET A 48 1.12 -6.69 -1.65
N MET A 49 1.11 -5.39 -1.94
CA MET A 49 2.23 -4.68 -2.57
C MET A 49 2.43 -3.30 -1.92
N GLY A 50 3.67 -2.93 -1.62
CA GLY A 50 4.01 -1.68 -0.93
C GLY A 50 4.22 -1.85 0.58
N SER A 51 4.38 -0.74 1.31
CA SER A 51 4.68 -0.80 2.75
C SER A 51 4.50 0.57 3.44
N VAL A 52 3.77 0.59 4.55
CA VAL A 52 3.51 1.80 5.37
C VAL A 52 4.34 1.88 6.67
N SER A 53 5.10 0.85 7.02
CA SER A 53 5.79 0.72 8.31
C SER A 53 7.29 0.36 8.23
N GLY A 54 7.90 0.27 7.03
CA GLY A 54 9.35 0.04 6.91
C GLY A 54 9.80 -1.42 6.88
N GLY A 55 8.88 -2.35 7.12
CA GLY A 55 9.13 -3.79 7.14
C GLY A 55 7.89 -4.49 7.70
N CYS A 56 7.70 -5.75 7.32
CA CYS A 56 6.53 -6.57 7.63
C CYS A 56 5.96 -6.32 9.02
N VAL A 57 4.81 -5.66 9.07
CA VAL A 57 3.77 -6.02 10.03
C VAL A 57 2.97 -7.10 9.32
N GLU A 58 3.56 -8.30 9.26
CA GLU A 58 2.86 -9.53 8.86
C GLU A 58 2.13 -10.03 10.11
N GLY A 59 0.81 -9.78 10.14
CA GLY A 59 -0.10 -10.21 11.19
C GLY A 59 -1.53 -9.84 10.84
#